data_AF-A0A7K8ABE2-F1
#
_entry.id   AF-A0A7K8ABE2-F1
#
_cell.length_a   1.000
_cell.length_b   1.000
_cell.length_c   1.000
_cell.angle_alpha   90.00
_cell.angle_beta   90.00
_cell.angle_gamma   90.00
#
_symmetry.space_group_name_H-M   'P 1'
#
loop_
_entity.id
_entity.type
_entity.pdbx_description
1 polymer ?
#
loop_
_entity_poly.entity_id
_entity_poly.type
_entity_poly.pdbx_seq_one_letter_code
_entity_poly.pdbx_strand_id
1 'polypeptide(L)'
;SFSATQDLQRYIEKAKVSFRNKTLALQRIQMTDALRNQVNQDDEDARVILETVKQIVLLSRTVIEYQQRAHQKEQQLIDIKRKRLSVKKDGGQKLQQIQTMMKRQKEKQESVSVTVTEKMLDTLEKERQMTTIVQNVFQNIIFGSRVNWAEDPSLKAIVLQLEKNVSLQ
;
A
#
# COMPACT_ATOMS: atom_id res chain seq x y z
N SER A 1 28.52 27.88 -20.41
CA SER A 1 28.17 29.32 -20.32
C SER A 1 26.92 29.56 -19.49
N PHE A 2 25.82 28.82 -19.70
CA PHE A 2 24.53 29.00 -18.99
C PHE A 2 24.57 28.86 -17.45
N SER A 3 25.40 27.94 -16.92
CA SER A 3 25.60 27.77 -15.47
C SER A 3 26.25 29.00 -14.82
N ALA A 4 27.31 29.54 -15.42
CA ALA A 4 28.02 30.70 -14.89
C ALA A 4 27.14 31.96 -14.83
N THR A 5 26.24 32.13 -15.80
CA THR A 5 25.25 33.22 -15.81
C THR A 5 24.16 33.06 -14.74
N GLN A 6 23.69 31.84 -14.47
CA GLN A 6 22.73 31.57 -13.38
C GLN A 6 23.37 31.77 -12.00
N ASP A 7 24.62 31.34 -11.82
CA ASP A 7 25.37 31.52 -10.59
C ASP A 7 25.64 33.00 -10.31
N LEU A 8 26.01 33.78 -11.34
CA LEU A 8 26.18 35.22 -11.25
C LEU A 8 24.85 35.92 -10.88
N GLN A 9 23.73 35.52 -11.48
CA GLN A 9 22.42 36.09 -11.17
C GLN A 9 22.00 35.80 -9.73
N ARG A 10 22.26 34.58 -9.23
CA ARG A 10 22.02 34.22 -7.84
C ARG A 10 22.91 35.01 -6.88
N TYR A 11 24.16 35.26 -7.26
CA TYR A 11 25.08 36.10 -6.50
C TYR A 11 24.60 37.55 -6.42
N ILE A 12 24.17 38.12 -7.55
CA ILE A 12 23.62 39.48 -7.63
C ILE A 12 22.36 39.61 -6.76
N GLU A 13 21.43 38.66 -6.83
CA GLU A 13 20.22 38.69 -5.99
C GLU A 13 20.57 38.59 -4.50
N LYS A 14 21.50 37.71 -4.12
CA LYS A 14 21.97 37.61 -2.74
C LYS A 14 22.63 38.91 -2.26
N ALA A 15 23.46 39.54 -3.10
CA ALA A 15 24.11 40.82 -2.79
C ALA A 15 23.08 41.95 -2.65
N LYS A 16 22.06 41.98 -3.50
CA LYS A 16 20.96 42.95 -3.46
C LYS A 16 20.10 42.82 -2.20
N VAL A 17 19.74 41.59 -1.81
CA VAL A 17 19.05 41.31 -0.55
C VAL A 17 19.90 41.72 0.65
N SER A 18 21.19 41.37 0.64
CA SER A 18 22.13 41.76 1.70
C SER A 18 22.25 43.27 1.83
N PHE A 19 22.42 43.99 0.72
CA PHE A 19 22.49 45.46 0.71
C PHE A 19 21.21 46.08 1.28
N ARG A 20 20.03 45.66 0.82
CA ARG A 20 18.74 46.13 1.33
C ARG A 20 18.60 45.90 2.84
N ASN A 21 18.98 44.73 3.33
CA ASN A 21 18.92 44.41 4.76
C ASN A 21 19.86 45.29 5.59
N LYS A 22 21.08 45.53 5.11
CA LYS A 22 22.04 46.41 5.77
C LYS A 22 21.56 47.86 5.80
N THR A 23 21.03 48.37 4.69
CA THR A 23 20.45 49.71 4.62
C THR A 23 19.27 49.86 5.57
N LEU A 24 18.37 48.88 5.63
CA LEU A 24 17.25 48.89 6.57
C LEU A 24 17.72 48.86 8.02
N ALA A 25 18.74 48.07 8.35
CA ALA A 25 19.33 48.03 9.68
C ALA A 25 19.93 49.39 10.08
N LEU A 26 20.66 50.03 9.17
CA LEU A 26 21.20 51.38 9.40
C LEU A 26 20.10 52.41 9.63
N GLN A 27 19.05 52.42 8.79
CA GLN A 27 17.92 53.32 8.94
C GLN A 27 17.22 53.15 10.29
N ARG A 28 17.03 51.90 10.76
CA ARG A 28 16.47 51.62 12.09
C ARG A 28 17.35 52.14 13.22
N ILE A 29 18.67 51.99 13.11
CA ILE A 29 19.62 52.51 14.11
C ILE A 29 19.51 54.04 14.18
N GLN A 30 19.54 54.71 13.03
CA GLN A 30 19.42 56.17 12.95
C GLN A 30 18.09 56.67 13.52
N MET A 31 16.98 56.02 13.18
CA MET A 31 15.66 56.37 13.71
C MET A 31 15.57 56.15 15.23
N THR A 32 16.17 55.06 15.73
CA THR A 32 16.19 54.76 17.18
C THR A 32 17.03 55.79 17.93
N ASP A 33 18.15 56.22 17.36
CA ASP A 33 19.00 57.27 17.94
C ASP A 33 18.26 58.62 17.99
N ALA A 34 17.59 59.01 16.90
CA ALA A 34 16.77 60.22 16.86
C ALA A 34 15.64 60.18 17.91
N LEU A 35 14.91 59.06 18.00
CA LEU A 35 13.86 58.86 19.02
C LEU A 35 14.40 58.93 20.45
N ARG A 36 15.57 58.34 20.70
CA ARG A 36 16.24 58.42 22.02
C ARG A 36 16.56 59.88 22.37
N ASN A 37 17.10 60.64 21.43
CA ASN A 37 17.45 62.04 21.65
C ASN A 37 16.21 62.89 21.94
N GLN A 38 15.07 62.59 21.29
CA GLN A 38 13.81 63.29 21.53
C GLN A 38 13.20 62.95 22.90
N VAL A 39 13.21 61.68 23.32
CA VAL A 39 12.68 61.29 24.64
C VAL A 39 13.48 61.89 25.80
N ASN A 40 14.75 62.22 25.59
CA ASN A 40 15.59 62.88 26.59
C ASN A 40 15.28 64.38 26.79
N GLN A 41 14.39 64.98 25.99
CA GLN A 41 14.00 66.39 26.09
C GLN A 41 12.95 66.65 27.20
N ASP A 42 12.43 65.58 27.82
CA ASP A 42 11.50 65.56 28.98
C ASP A 42 10.26 66.48 28.83
N ASP A 43 9.81 66.66 27.59
CA ASP A 43 8.59 67.39 27.23
C ASP A 43 7.35 66.47 27.15
N GLU A 44 6.17 67.05 26.93
CA GLU A 44 4.94 66.26 26.80
C GLU A 44 4.96 65.32 25.58
N ASP A 45 5.64 65.72 24.50
CA ASP A 45 5.82 64.89 23.30
C ASP A 45 6.67 63.64 23.62
N ALA A 46 7.73 63.78 24.41
CA ALA A 46 8.57 62.69 24.90
C ALA A 46 7.77 61.67 25.72
N ARG A 47 6.82 62.12 26.55
CA ARG A 47 5.92 61.24 27.32
C ARG A 47 4.99 60.43 26.43
N VAL A 48 4.39 61.08 25.43
CA VAL A 48 3.51 60.42 24.45
C VAL A 48 4.28 59.39 23.62
N ILE A 49 5.50 59.74 23.19
CA ILE A 49 6.39 58.83 22.45
C ILE A 49 6.75 57.62 23.30
N LEU A 50 7.13 57.83 24.57
CA LEU A 50 7.50 56.74 25.47
C LEU A 50 6.33 55.77 25.72
N GLU A 51 5.13 56.30 25.97
CA GLU A 51 3.95 55.46 26.17
C GLU A 51 3.61 54.67 24.89
N THR A 52 3.68 55.32 23.73
CA THR A 52 3.48 54.65 22.43
C THR A 52 4.49 53.52 22.22
N VAL A 53 5.77 53.75 22.52
CA VAL A 53 6.82 52.72 22.41
C VAL A 53 6.55 51.55 23.36
N LYS A 54 6.11 51.81 24.60
CA LYS A 54 5.73 50.73 25.55
C LYS A 54 4.60 49.87 24.99
N GLN A 55 3.56 50.49 24.43
CA GLN A 55 2.44 49.77 23.82
C GLN A 55 2.89 48.95 22.61
N ILE A 56 3.76 49.50 21.75
CA ILE A 56 4.35 48.78 20.61
C ILE A 56 5.15 47.57 21.08
N VAL A 57 5.94 47.69 22.14
CA VAL A 57 6.73 46.58 22.69
C VAL A 57 5.82 45.48 23.24
N LEU A 58 4.75 45.84 23.97
CA LEU A 58 3.77 44.89 24.48
C LEU A 58 3.06 44.13 23.34
N LEU A 59 2.63 44.85 22.30
CA LEU A 59 2.01 44.25 21.13
C LEU A 59 3.00 43.33 20.39
N SER A 60 4.24 43.78 20.19
CA SER A 60 5.29 43.01 19.50
C SER A 60 5.60 41.72 20.24
N ARG A 61 5.68 41.75 21.58
CA ARG A 61 5.82 40.53 22.39
C ARG A 61 4.67 39.56 22.16
N THR A 62 3.44 40.07 22.17
CA THR A 62 2.24 39.27 21.95
C THR A 62 2.24 38.62 20.56
N VAL A 63 2.63 39.37 19.52
CA VAL A 63 2.78 38.87 18.15
C VAL A 63 3.84 37.75 18.09
N ILE A 64 5.00 37.93 18.72
CA ILE A 64 6.06 36.92 18.77
C ILE A 64 5.56 35.64 19.44
N GLU A 65 4.84 35.75 20.56
CA GLU A 65 4.26 34.60 21.27
C GLU A 65 3.28 33.82 20.37
N TYR A 66 2.40 34.51 19.64
CA TYR A 66 1.50 33.88 18.68
C TYR A 66 2.24 33.23 17.50
N GLN A 67 3.26 33.89 16.95
CA GLN A 67 4.07 33.33 15.87
C GLN A 67 4.80 32.06 16.32
N GLN A 68 5.34 32.05 17.55
CA GLN A 68 6.01 30.88 18.10
C GLN A 68 5.02 29.72 18.30
N ARG A 69 3.81 29.98 18.82
CA ARG A 69 2.75 28.97 18.95
C ARG A 69 2.31 28.43 17.58
N ALA A 70 2.16 29.30 16.58
CA ALA A 70 1.82 28.89 15.22
C ALA A 70 2.89 27.98 14.63
N HIS A 71 4.17 28.34 14.78
CA HIS A 71 5.29 27.54 14.30
C HIS A 71 5.35 26.16 14.98
N GLN A 72 5.12 26.10 16.30
CA GLN A 72 5.02 24.81 17.01
C GLN A 72 3.90 23.93 16.47
N LYS A 73 2.73 24.50 16.17
CA LYS A 73 1.61 23.77 15.57
C LYS A 73 1.90 23.29 14.16
N GLU A 74 2.58 24.12 13.37
CA GLU A 74 3.03 23.75 12.03
C GLU A 74 4.01 22.57 12.07
N GLN A 75 4.98 22.60 13.01
CA GLN A 75 5.91 21.50 13.20
C GLN A 75 5.20 20.21 13.61
N GLN A 76 4.24 20.29 14.54
CA GLN A 76 3.40 19.14 14.91
C GLN A 76 2.62 18.58 13.71
N LEU A 77 2.09 19.44 12.85
CA LEU A 77 1.38 19.04 11.64
C LEU A 77 2.31 18.31 10.65
N ILE A 78 3.54 18.80 10.48
CA ILE A 78 4.56 18.16 9.64
C ILE A 78 4.88 16.75 10.16
N ASP A 79 5.04 16.60 11.47
CA ASP A 79 5.33 15.30 12.08
C ASP A 79 4.17 14.31 11.92
N ILE A 80 2.92 14.78 12.08
CA ILE A 80 1.72 13.96 11.83
C ILE A 80 1.66 13.53 10.37
N LYS A 81 1.93 14.43 9.42
CA LYS A 81 1.97 14.10 7.98
C LYS A 81 3.04 13.06 7.68
N ARG A 82 4.22 13.17 8.30
CA ARG A 82 5.31 12.18 8.16
C ARG A 82 4.90 10.81 8.70
N LYS A 83 4.32 10.75 9.91
CA LYS A 83 3.81 9.50 10.50
C LYS A 83 2.74 8.85 9.62
N ARG A 84 1.77 9.63 9.14
CA ARG A 84 0.71 9.16 8.22
C ARG A 84 1.31 8.55 6.95
N LEU A 85 2.32 9.19 6.37
CA LEU A 85 2.98 8.68 5.16
C LEU A 85 3.68 7.33 5.43
N SER A 86 4.35 7.19 6.57
CA SER A 86 4.97 5.92 6.98
C SER A 86 3.92 4.81 7.09
N VAL A 87 2.83 5.06 7.82
CA VAL A 87 1.75 4.06 7.98
C VAL A 87 1.13 3.68 6.64
N LYS A 88 0.93 4.64 5.73
CA LYS A 88 0.41 4.35 4.38
C LYS A 88 1.36 3.45 3.59
N LYS A 89 2.67 3.69 3.69
CA LYS A 89 3.69 2.87 3.02
C LYS A 89 3.69 1.44 3.59
N ASP A 90 3.73 1.31 4.90
CA ASP A 90 3.76 0.01 5.58
C ASP A 90 2.48 -0.79 5.33
N GLY A 91 1.32 -0.12 5.37
CA GLY A 91 0.03 -0.71 5.03
C GLY A 91 -0.03 -1.18 3.57
N GLY A 92 0.48 -0.37 2.63
CA GLY A 92 0.58 -0.75 1.22
C GLY A 92 1.46 -1.98 1.00
N GLN A 93 2.62 -2.05 1.67
CA GLN A 93 3.52 -3.21 1.60
C GLN A 93 2.87 -4.48 2.17
N LYS A 94 2.23 -4.39 3.34
CA LYS A 94 1.50 -5.54 3.92
C LYS A 94 0.36 -6.01 3.02
N LEU A 95 -0.37 -5.08 2.41
CA LEU A 95 -1.45 -5.43 1.48
C LEU A 95 -0.91 -6.18 0.24
N GLN A 96 0.21 -5.71 -0.32
CA GLN A 96 0.88 -6.40 -1.43
C GLN A 96 1.37 -7.80 -1.04
N GLN A 97 1.91 -7.96 0.17
CA GLN A 97 2.29 -9.28 0.69
C GLN A 97 1.07 -10.20 0.83
N ILE A 98 -0.04 -9.70 1.38
CA ILE A 98 -1.29 -10.47 1.49
C ILE A 98 -1.78 -10.91 0.12
N GLN A 99 -1.84 -10.01 -0.86
CA GLN A 99 -2.26 -10.34 -2.23
C GLN A 99 -1.36 -11.41 -2.86
N THR A 100 -0.05 -11.30 -2.66
CA THR A 100 0.92 -12.28 -3.19
C THR A 100 0.74 -13.65 -2.52
N MET A 101 0.53 -13.69 -1.21
CA MET A 101 0.27 -14.92 -0.47
C MET A 101 -1.06 -15.56 -0.90
N MET A 102 -2.13 -14.78 -1.06
CA MET A 102 -3.41 -15.28 -1.55
C MET A 102 -3.29 -15.88 -2.95
N LYS A 103 -2.57 -15.22 -3.87
CA LYS A 103 -2.34 -15.74 -5.22
C LYS A 103 -1.62 -17.09 -5.18
N ARG A 104 -0.53 -17.19 -4.41
CA ARG A 104 0.22 -18.45 -4.23
C ARG A 104 -0.64 -19.56 -3.62
N GLN A 105 -1.51 -19.22 -2.67
CA GLN A 105 -2.41 -20.19 -2.05
C GLN A 105 -3.44 -20.70 -3.05
N LYS A 106 -4.02 -19.81 -3.86
CA LYS A 106 -4.96 -20.19 -4.92
C LYS A 106 -4.31 -21.11 -5.96
N GLU A 107 -3.11 -20.77 -6.42
CA GLU A 107 -2.33 -21.60 -7.36
C GLU A 107 -2.03 -22.99 -6.78
N LYS A 108 -1.65 -23.07 -5.49
CA LYS A 108 -1.44 -24.35 -4.80
C LYS A 108 -2.73 -25.16 -4.65
N GLN A 109 -3.84 -24.50 -4.36
CA GLN A 109 -5.13 -25.18 -4.22
C GLN A 109 -5.60 -25.74 -5.57
N GLU A 110 -5.40 -24.98 -6.64
CA GLU A 110 -5.72 -25.40 -8.00
C GLU A 110 -4.85 -26.58 -8.43
N SER A 111 -3.53 -26.54 -8.21
CA SER A 111 -2.65 -27.67 -8.54
C SER A 111 -2.96 -28.93 -7.74
N VAL A 112 -3.26 -28.82 -6.44
CA VAL A 112 -3.67 -29.96 -5.62
C VAL A 112 -4.99 -30.53 -6.14
N SER A 113 -5.97 -29.69 -6.45
CA SER A 113 -7.26 -30.17 -6.99
C SER A 113 -7.10 -30.94 -8.29
N VAL A 114 -6.28 -30.44 -9.23
CA VAL A 114 -5.97 -31.12 -10.50
C VAL A 114 -5.31 -32.47 -10.25
N THR A 115 -4.29 -32.52 -9.39
CA THR A 115 -3.60 -33.79 -9.09
C THR A 115 -4.50 -34.82 -8.41
N VAL A 116 -5.43 -34.39 -7.56
CA VAL A 116 -6.41 -35.28 -6.92
C VAL A 116 -7.41 -35.81 -7.95
N THR A 117 -7.90 -34.95 -8.86
CA THR A 117 -8.80 -35.38 -9.93
C THR A 117 -8.14 -36.35 -10.90
N GLU A 118 -6.89 -36.13 -11.28
CA GLU A 118 -6.14 -37.03 -12.16
C GLU A 118 -5.93 -38.40 -11.53
N LYS A 119 -5.54 -38.45 -10.25
CA LYS A 119 -5.40 -39.71 -9.50
C LYS A 119 -6.73 -40.46 -9.35
N MET A 120 -7.82 -39.73 -9.15
CA MET A 120 -9.16 -40.32 -9.04
C MET A 120 -9.60 -40.92 -10.38
N LEU A 121 -9.34 -40.24 -11.50
CA LEU A 121 -9.62 -40.75 -12.84
C LEU A 121 -8.78 -41.98 -13.18
N ASP A 122 -7.48 -41.99 -12.87
CA ASP A 122 -6.61 -43.15 -13.08
C ASP A 122 -7.06 -44.37 -12.25
N THR A 123 -7.50 -44.14 -11.01
CA THR A 123 -8.05 -45.20 -10.16
C THR A 123 -9.34 -45.77 -10.75
N LEU A 124 -10.25 -44.90 -11.19
CA LEU A 124 -11.51 -45.32 -11.80
C LEU A 124 -11.28 -46.12 -13.09
N GLU A 125 -10.31 -45.71 -13.92
CA GLU A 125 -9.95 -46.43 -15.14
C GLU A 125 -9.42 -47.84 -14.84
N LYS A 126 -8.58 -47.98 -13.80
CA LYS A 126 -8.09 -49.30 -13.34
C LYS A 126 -9.21 -50.19 -12.83
N GLU A 127 -10.12 -49.65 -12.02
CA GLU A 127 -11.30 -50.38 -11.52
C GLU A 127 -12.23 -50.82 -12.67
N ARG A 128 -12.40 -49.96 -13.68
CA ARG A 128 -13.16 -50.27 -14.90
C ARG A 128 -12.52 -51.44 -15.66
N GLN A 129 -11.21 -51.37 -15.91
CA GLN A 129 -10.48 -52.43 -16.60
C GLN A 129 -10.53 -53.76 -15.84
N MET A 130 -10.36 -53.73 -14.51
CA MET A 130 -10.47 -54.92 -13.67
C MET A 130 -11.88 -55.53 -13.77
N THR A 131 -12.92 -54.70 -13.71
CA THR A 131 -14.31 -55.16 -13.85
C THR A 131 -14.54 -55.83 -15.20
N THR A 132 -14.03 -55.27 -16.30
CA THR A 132 -14.11 -55.90 -17.63
C THR A 132 -13.39 -57.25 -17.69
N ILE A 133 -12.20 -57.36 -17.10
CA ILE A 133 -11.46 -58.63 -17.04
C ILE A 133 -12.26 -59.68 -16.26
N VAL A 134 -12.78 -59.31 -15.09
CA VAL A 134 -13.60 -60.18 -14.25
C VAL A 134 -14.85 -60.65 -15.00
N GLN A 135 -15.55 -59.75 -15.69
CA GLN A 135 -16.71 -60.08 -16.52
C GLN A 135 -16.35 -61.07 -17.63
N ASN A 136 -15.27 -60.82 -18.37
CA ASN A 136 -14.79 -61.71 -19.44
C ASN A 136 -14.44 -63.11 -18.91
N VAL A 137 -13.81 -63.19 -17.73
CA VAL A 137 -13.50 -64.48 -17.08
C VAL A 137 -14.78 -65.22 -16.72
N PHE A 138 -15.75 -64.55 -16.10
CA PHE A 138 -17.04 -65.18 -15.76
C PHE A 138 -17.81 -65.65 -16.99
N GLN A 139 -17.85 -64.86 -18.07
CA GLN A 139 -18.46 -65.26 -19.35
C GLN A 139 -17.78 -66.53 -19.91
N ASN A 140 -16.44 -66.54 -19.97
CA ASN A 140 -15.69 -67.68 -20.47
C ASN A 140 -15.89 -68.95 -19.63
N ILE A 141 -16.01 -68.82 -18.31
CA ILE A 141 -16.31 -69.96 -17.42
C ILE A 141 -17.71 -70.50 -17.70
N ILE A 142 -18.72 -69.63 -17.82
CA ILE A 142 -20.11 -70.04 -18.12
C ILE A 142 -20.15 -70.76 -19.48
N PHE A 143 -19.55 -70.19 -20.53
CA PHE A 143 -19.49 -70.82 -21.85
C PHE A 143 -18.70 -72.14 -21.84
N GLY A 144 -17.56 -72.19 -21.14
CA GLY A 144 -16.70 -73.37 -21.05
C GLY A 144 -17.28 -74.52 -20.22
N SER A 145 -18.18 -74.23 -19.28
CA SER A 145 -18.83 -75.22 -18.41
C SER A 145 -19.83 -76.14 -19.12
N ARG A 146 -20.18 -75.86 -20.38
CA ARG A 146 -21.18 -76.59 -21.20
C ARG A 146 -22.58 -76.68 -20.56
N VAL A 147 -22.87 -75.87 -19.56
CA VAL A 147 -24.22 -75.71 -19.00
C VAL A 147 -25.09 -74.99 -20.02
N ASN A 148 -26.33 -75.45 -20.23
CA ASN A 148 -27.27 -74.82 -21.17
C ASN A 148 -27.87 -73.52 -20.59
N TRP A 149 -27.02 -72.50 -20.49
CA TRP A 149 -27.33 -71.19 -19.92
C TRP A 149 -28.45 -70.43 -20.65
N ALA A 150 -28.79 -70.82 -21.88
CA ALA A 150 -29.87 -70.22 -22.66
C ALA A 150 -31.26 -70.72 -22.25
N GLU A 151 -31.33 -71.92 -21.65
CA GLU A 151 -32.57 -72.54 -21.15
C GLU A 151 -32.88 -72.14 -19.71
N ASP A 152 -31.87 -71.86 -18.88
CA ASP A 152 -32.08 -71.32 -17.53
C ASP A 152 -32.30 -69.80 -17.58
N PRO A 153 -33.50 -69.30 -17.22
CA PRO A 153 -33.80 -67.87 -17.21
C PRO A 153 -32.85 -67.05 -16.33
N SER A 154 -32.32 -67.65 -15.26
CA SER A 154 -31.45 -66.98 -14.30
C SER A 154 -30.06 -66.74 -14.88
N LEU A 155 -29.44 -67.78 -15.44
CA LEU A 155 -28.14 -67.67 -16.12
C LEU A 155 -28.22 -66.80 -17.38
N LYS A 156 -29.31 -66.89 -18.15
CA LYS A 156 -29.54 -66.02 -19.31
C LYS A 156 -29.57 -64.53 -18.93
N ALA A 157 -30.22 -64.19 -17.81
CA ALA A 157 -30.25 -62.81 -17.33
C ALA A 157 -28.85 -62.31 -16.91
N ILE A 158 -28.07 -63.16 -16.24
CA ILE A 158 -26.71 -62.83 -15.79
C ILE A 158 -25.77 -62.60 -16.99
N VAL A 159 -25.77 -63.49 -17.98
CA VAL A 159 -24.91 -63.35 -19.18
C VAL A 159 -25.27 -62.09 -19.97
N LEU A 160 -26.57 -61.81 -20.18
CA LEU A 160 -27.02 -60.60 -20.88
C LEU A 160 -26.70 -59.31 -20.12
N GLN A 161 -26.71 -59.33 -18.79
CA GLN A 161 -26.29 -58.19 -17.97
C GLN A 161 -24.77 -57.95 -18.06
N LEU A 162 -23.97 -59.02 -18.07
CA LEU A 162 -22.52 -58.94 -18.24
C LEU A 162 -22.15 -58.37 -19.62
N GLU A 163 -22.89 -58.71 -20.67
CA GLU A 163 -22.67 -58.21 -22.04
C GLU A 163 -22.99 -56.70 -22.19
N LYS A 164 -24.08 -56.21 -21.56
CA LYS A 164 -24.50 -54.79 -21.63
C LYS A 164 -23.52 -53.83 -20.97
N ASN A 165 -22.71 -54.29 -20.02
CA ASN A 165 -21.76 -53.44 -19.30
C ASN A 165 -20.44 -53.25 -20.05
N VAL A 166 -20.22 -53.96 -21.17
CA VAL A 166 -19.01 -53.85 -22.02
C VAL A 166 -19.17 -52.75 -23.09
N SER A 167 -20.39 -52.32 -23.42
CA SER A 167 -20.70 -51.43 -24.55
C SER A 167 -20.82 -49.94 -24.21
N LEU A 168 -20.51 -49.51 -22.99
CA LEU A 168 -20.42 -48.09 -22.64
C LEU A 168 -19.02 -47.56 -22.97
N GLN A 169 -18.81 -47.32 -24.27
CA GLN A 169 -17.65 -46.61 -24.82
C GLN A 169 -17.89 -45.11 -24.87
#